data_AF-A0A8J3Y1K1-F1
#
_entry.id   AF-A0A8J3Y1K1-F1
#
_cell.length_a   1.000
_cell.length_b   1.000
_cell.length_c   1.000
_cell.angle_alpha   90.00
_cell.angle_beta   90.00
_cell.angle_gamma   90.00
#
_symmetry.space_group_name_H-M   'P 1'
#
loop_
_entity.id
_entity.type
_entity.pdbx_description
1 polymer ?
#
loop_
_entity_poly.entity_id
_entity_poly.type
_entity_poly.pdbx_seq_one_letter_code
_entity_poly.pdbx_strand_id
1 'polypeptide(L)'
;MQQVPGAGQNPGSTDRWAKFRGLRWWQLVLSVLPIALLGLGGALGGAIGAAGVLANLSIARKQFGTPLKVLAMVGVVIASYLVFFTLVGFLIG
;
A
#
# COMPACT_ATOMS: atom_id res chain seq x y z
N MET A 1 33.26 34.53 0.86
CA MET A 1 32.02 33.81 1.21
C MET A 1 30.95 34.21 0.21
N GLN A 2 30.57 33.33 -0.71
CA GLN A 2 29.36 33.49 -1.52
C GLN A 2 28.65 32.14 -1.54
N GLN A 3 27.79 31.94 -0.55
CA GLN A 3 26.77 30.89 -0.61
C GLN A 3 25.87 31.24 -1.78
N VAL A 4 25.83 30.38 -2.80
CA VAL A 4 24.86 30.48 -3.89
C VAL A 4 23.49 30.09 -3.31
N PRO A 5 22.56 31.04 -3.11
CA PRO A 5 21.24 30.74 -2.58
C PRO A 5 20.33 30.43 -3.77
N GLY A 6 19.87 29.18 -3.90
CA GLY A 6 18.73 28.90 -4.80
C GLY A 6 18.73 27.57 -5.57
N ALA A 7 19.72 26.70 -5.45
CA ALA A 7 19.70 25.42 -6.16
C ALA A 7 19.00 24.32 -5.35
N GLY A 8 17.68 24.18 -5.54
CA GLY A 8 17.03 22.86 -5.48
C GLY A 8 16.18 22.50 -4.27
N GLN A 9 15.85 23.44 -3.37
CA GLN A 9 14.78 23.18 -2.41
C GLN A 9 13.45 23.44 -3.11
N ASN A 10 12.81 22.38 -3.62
CA ASN A 10 11.38 22.36 -3.90
C ASN A 10 10.66 22.05 -2.56
N PRO A 11 10.16 23.06 -1.82
CA PRO A 11 9.44 22.82 -0.59
C PRO A 11 7.98 22.56 -0.99
N GLY A 12 7.62 21.34 -1.38
CA GLY A 12 6.20 21.10 -1.68
C GLY A 12 5.76 19.82 -2.36
N SER A 13 6.63 18.97 -2.90
CA SER A 13 6.13 17.64 -3.30
C SER A 13 6.02 16.81 -2.03
N THR A 14 4.80 16.62 -1.54
CA THR A 14 4.50 15.50 -0.64
C THR A 14 4.96 14.25 -1.36
N ASP A 15 6.16 13.78 -1.04
CA ASP A 15 6.83 12.72 -1.78
C ASP A 15 6.18 11.40 -1.34
N ARG A 16 5.00 11.10 -1.92
CA ARG A 16 4.15 9.97 -1.54
C ARG A 16 4.91 8.64 -1.66
N TRP A 17 5.91 8.62 -2.53
CA TRP A 17 6.83 7.52 -2.78
C TRP A 17 7.87 7.31 -1.68
N ALA A 18 8.10 8.30 -0.81
CA ALA A 18 9.00 8.16 0.33
C ALA A 18 8.59 7.03 1.29
N LYS A 19 7.30 6.70 1.36
CA LYS A 19 6.78 5.62 2.22
C LYS A 19 7.17 4.21 1.75
N PHE A 20 7.59 4.07 0.49
CA PHE A 20 8.03 2.79 -0.11
C PHE A 20 9.56 2.64 -0.10
N ARG A 21 10.30 3.73 0.13
CA ARG A 21 11.76 3.70 0.26
C ARG A 21 12.16 3.04 1.59
N GLY A 22 13.01 2.01 1.53
CA GLY A 22 13.51 1.28 2.71
C GLY A 22 12.74 0.00 3.08
N LEU A 23 11.70 -0.37 2.33
CA LEU A 23 11.05 -1.68 2.46
C LEU A 23 11.86 -2.77 1.76
N ARG A 24 11.86 -3.98 2.31
CA ARG A 24 12.48 -5.13 1.63
C ARG A 24 11.70 -5.48 0.36
N TRP A 25 12.37 -6.06 -0.65
CA TRP A 25 11.77 -6.42 -1.96
C TRP A 25 10.43 -7.19 -1.82
N TRP A 26 10.35 -8.08 -0.84
CA TRP A 26 9.18 -8.91 -0.54
C TRP A 26 8.05 -8.12 0.11
N GLN A 27 8.37 -7.10 0.93
CA GLN A 27 7.37 -6.18 1.49
C GLN A 27 6.79 -5.25 0.41
N LEU A 28 7.60 -4.88 -0.59
CA LEU A 28 7.12 -4.14 -1.76
C LEU A 28 6.11 -4.98 -2.54
N VAL A 29 6.44 -6.23 -2.88
CA VAL A 29 5.51 -7.12 -3.58
C VAL A 29 4.21 -7.32 -2.79
N LEU A 30 4.30 -7.61 -1.49
CA LEU A 30 3.12 -7.79 -0.61
C LEU A 30 2.29 -6.51 -0.43
N SER A 31 2.91 -5.33 -0.47
CA SER A 31 2.18 -4.06 -0.36
C SER A 31 1.48 -3.66 -1.64
N VAL A 32 1.97 -4.07 -2.82
CA VAL A 32 1.36 -3.75 -4.12
C VAL A 32 0.34 -4.82 -4.55
N LEU A 33 0.42 -6.03 -4.00
CA LEU A 33 -0.50 -7.14 -4.30
C LEU A 33 -1.99 -6.77 -4.21
N PRO A 34 -2.47 -6.00 -3.22
CA PRO A 34 -3.88 -5.59 -3.15
C PRO A 34 -4.28 -4.68 -4.31
N ILE A 35 -3.36 -3.89 -4.87
CA ILE A 35 -3.63 -3.04 -6.04
C ILE A 35 -3.90 -3.88 -7.30
N ALA A 36 -3.48 -5.14 -7.37
CA ALA A 36 -3.82 -6.01 -8.49
C ALA A 36 -5.35 -6.21 -8.64
N LEU A 37 -6.13 -6.04 -7.56
CA LEU A 37 -7.60 -6.03 -7.62
C LEU A 37 -8.18 -4.89 -8.49
N LEU A 38 -7.44 -3.79 -8.72
CA LEU A 38 -7.86 -2.74 -9.66
C LEU A 38 -8.18 -3.31 -11.05
N GLY A 39 -7.35 -4.23 -11.53
CA GLY A 39 -7.50 -4.80 -12.88
C GLY A 39 -8.70 -5.74 -12.99
N LEU A 40 -9.15 -6.34 -11.89
CA LEU A 40 -10.24 -7.32 -11.85
C LEU A 40 -11.60 -6.70 -11.50
N GLY A 41 -11.62 -5.56 -10.81
CA GLY A 41 -12.84 -4.99 -10.21
C GLY A 41 -13.14 -3.52 -10.50
N GLY A 42 -12.37 -2.87 -11.37
CA GLY A 42 -12.56 -1.45 -11.70
C GLY A 42 -12.43 -0.53 -10.48
N ALA A 43 -13.29 0.49 -10.37
CA ALA A 43 -13.22 1.49 -9.29
C ALA A 43 -13.40 0.90 -7.87
N LEU A 44 -14.23 -0.13 -7.72
CA LEU A 44 -14.46 -0.81 -6.44
C LEU A 44 -13.25 -1.65 -6.02
N GLY A 45 -12.69 -2.42 -6.96
CA GLY A 45 -11.42 -3.13 -6.75
C GLY A 45 -10.28 -2.15 -6.44
N GLY A 46 -10.34 -0.95 -7.02
CA GLY A 46 -9.44 0.16 -6.75
C GLY A 46 -9.46 0.73 -5.35
N ALA A 47 -10.63 1.09 -4.85
CA ALA A 47 -10.77 1.63 -3.52
C ALA A 47 -10.31 0.63 -2.46
N ILE A 48 -10.70 -0.64 -2.61
CA ILE A 48 -10.35 -1.72 -1.68
C ILE A 48 -8.86 -2.06 -1.77
N GLY A 49 -8.33 -2.18 -2.99
CA GLY A 49 -6.90 -2.41 -3.21
C GLY A 49 -6.03 -1.30 -2.64
N ALA A 50 -6.39 -0.03 -2.86
CA ALA A 50 -5.67 1.11 -2.30
C ALA A 50 -5.72 1.13 -0.76
N ALA A 51 -6.87 0.83 -0.15
CA ALA A 51 -7.00 0.70 1.30
C ALA A 51 -6.12 -0.44 1.84
N GLY A 52 -6.11 -1.60 1.17
CA GLY A 52 -5.25 -2.73 1.49
C GLY A 52 -3.75 -2.40 1.41
N VAL A 53 -3.33 -1.65 0.39
CA VAL A 53 -1.94 -1.16 0.27
C VAL A 53 -1.57 -0.25 1.43
N LEU A 54 -2.43 0.71 1.79
CA LEU A 54 -2.17 1.62 2.91
C LEU A 54 -2.08 0.88 4.25
N ALA A 55 -2.96 -0.10 4.47
CA ALA A 55 -2.94 -0.96 5.65
C ALA A 55 -1.64 -1.79 5.70
N ASN A 56 -1.26 -2.44 4.59
CA ASN A 56 -0.01 -3.18 4.48
C ASN A 56 1.22 -2.29 4.70
N LEU A 57 1.22 -1.07 4.18
CA LEU A 57 2.32 -0.12 4.34
C LEU A 57 2.41 0.43 5.78
N SER A 58 1.29 0.48 6.50
CA SER A 58 1.26 0.82 7.94
C SER A 58 1.86 -0.31 8.77
N ILE A 59 1.47 -1.56 8.49
CA ILE A 59 2.01 -2.77 9.14
C ILE A 59 3.50 -2.95 8.82
N ALA A 60 3.90 -2.70 7.57
CA ALA A 60 5.29 -2.75 7.12
C ALA A 60 6.20 -1.79 7.89
N ARG A 61 5.65 -0.69 8.42
CA ARG A 61 6.41 0.32 9.18
C ARG A 61 6.37 0.13 10.69
N LYS A 62 5.52 -0.76 11.21
CA LYS A 62 5.55 -1.13 12.64
C LYS A 62 6.77 -2.02 12.95
N GLN A 63 7.34 -1.85 14.15
CA GLN A 63 8.43 -2.68 14.69
C GLN A 63 7.89 -4.03 15.20
N PHE A 64 7.26 -4.81 14.33
CA PHE A 64 6.89 -6.19 14.65
C PHE A 64 8.01 -7.16 14.29
N GLY A 65 8.08 -8.27 15.02
CA GLY A 65 8.90 -9.41 14.64
C GLY A 65 8.52 -9.90 13.24
N THR A 66 9.51 -10.37 12.47
CA THR A 66 9.35 -10.81 11.08
C THR A 66 8.15 -11.74 10.84
N PRO A 67 7.87 -12.76 11.70
CA PRO A 67 6.74 -13.67 11.48
C PRO A 67 5.39 -12.96 11.62
N LEU A 68 5.25 -12.13 12.65
CA LEU A 68 4.01 -11.39 12.93
C LEU A 68 3.70 -10.38 11.83
N LYS A 69 4.75 -9.79 11.25
CA LYS A 69 4.64 -8.85 10.13
C LYS A 69 4.14 -9.54 8.86
N VAL A 70 4.66 -10.72 8.55
CA VAL A 70 4.20 -11.53 7.40
C VAL A 70 2.74 -11.93 7.61
N LEU A 71 2.40 -12.45 8.78
CA LEU A 71 1.03 -12.86 9.11
C LEU A 71 0.03 -11.70 8.96
N ALA A 72 0.37 -10.53 9.48
CA ALA A 72 -0.46 -9.34 9.36
C ALA A 72 -0.60 -8.86 7.91
N MET A 73 0.48 -8.87 7.12
CA MET A 73 0.42 -8.46 5.71
C MET A 73 -0.41 -9.42 4.85
N VAL A 74 -0.27 -10.73 5.08
CA VAL A 74 -1.10 -11.76 4.43
C VAL A 74 -2.56 -11.62 4.85
N GLY A 75 -2.82 -11.36 6.14
CA GLY A 75 -4.18 -11.12 6.64
C GLY A 75 -4.88 -9.95 5.94
N VAL A 76 -4.18 -8.85 5.67
CA VAL A 76 -4.72 -7.71 4.93
C VAL A 76 -5.02 -8.05 3.46
N VAL A 77 -4.17 -8.86 2.82
CA VAL A 77 -4.43 -9.36 1.45
C VAL A 77 -5.72 -10.17 1.44
N ILE A 78 -5.84 -11.16 2.34
CA ILE A 78 -7.02 -12.02 2.43
C ILE A 78 -8.28 -11.18 2.73
N ALA A 79 -8.20 -10.26 3.70
CA ALA A 79 -9.30 -9.38 4.04
C ALA A 79 -9.73 -8.51 2.85
N SER A 80 -8.78 -7.98 2.07
CA SER A 80 -9.09 -7.19 0.87
C SER A 80 -9.84 -8.02 -0.17
N TYR A 81 -9.44 -9.27 -0.40
CA TYR A 81 -10.15 -10.19 -1.29
C TYR A 81 -11.54 -10.54 -0.77
N LEU A 82 -11.69 -10.83 0.53
CA LEU A 82 -13.00 -11.14 1.12
C LEU A 82 -13.96 -9.96 1.00
N VAL A 83 -13.51 -8.74 1.32
CA VAL A 83 -14.33 -7.52 1.20
C VAL A 83 -14.75 -7.30 -0.25
N PHE A 84 -13.83 -7.46 -1.21
CA PHE A 84 -14.14 -7.33 -2.63
C PHE A 84 -15.16 -8.37 -3.10
N PHE A 85 -14.94 -9.66 -2.83
CA PHE A 85 -15.87 -10.72 -3.22
C PHE A 85 -17.23 -10.58 -2.56
N THR A 86 -17.28 -10.15 -1.30
CA THR A 86 -18.55 -9.90 -0.59
C THR A 86 -19.33 -8.77 -1.25
N LEU A 87 -18.66 -7.65 -1.57
CA LEU A 87 -19.31 -6.51 -2.22
C LEU A 87 -19.76 -6.82 -3.64
N VAL A 88 -18.94 -7.51 -4.43
CA VAL A 88 -19.30 -7.94 -5.78
C VAL A 88 -20.42 -8.97 -5.74
N GLY A 89 -20.35 -9.93 -4.81
CA GLY A 89 -21.41 -10.93 -4.60
C GLY A 89 -22.74 -10.29 -4.22
N PHE A 90 -22.74 -9.26 -3.38
CA PHE A 90 -23.95 -8.50 -3.03
C PHE A 90 -24.49 -7.63 -4.17
N LEU A 91 -23.63 -7.21 -5.09
CA LEU A 91 -24.03 -6.36 -6.22
C LEU A 91 -24.64 -7.19 -7.37
N ILE A 92 -24.18 -8.43 -7.53
CA ILE A 92 -24.59 -9.33 -8.62
C ILE A 92 -25.68 -10.32 -8.17
N GLY A 93 -25.71 -10.69 -6.89
CA GLY A 93 -26.73 -11.57 -6.30
C GLY A 93 -27.99 -10.83 -5.90
#